data_AF-A0A3B8ML44-F1
#
_entry.id   AF-A0A3B8ML44-F1
#
_cell.length_a   1.000
_cell.length_b   1.000
_cell.length_c   1.000
_cell.angle_alpha   90.00
_cell.angle_beta   90.00
_cell.angle_gamma   90.00
#
_symmetry.space_group_name_H-M   'P 1'
#
loop_
_entity.id
_entity.type
_entity.pdbx_description
1 polymer ?
#
loop_
_entity_poly.entity_id
_entity_poly.type
_entity_poly.pdbx_seq_one_letter_code
_entity_poly.pdbx_strand_id
1 'polypeptide(L)'
;FERVKDYWGADIPVMRGRYNFDELKWDYFRDDQVQTESLKGDVVDVHIENIPRLWNTAYDFPPAHAGVFNQHWLPIKRPWGLWWPVFWNLDQPRFQDIRVREALWLVSDVPWLMWINYDFYTTAESFFHGSEFASHGLPDERELKFLEPIRHLVPERVFTEPYRSPPNGGIGWHRENIIRATQLLKEAGWVIEEGRLIHSETREPFHIRFVAVSPALAQAWIPYIQNLKRLGITATAKSPEISNWIFRQQSGDFDGGSLPFNPDYTPTQLIANTFSSATADLKYSNNLTNMRDPAIDALIESIRSATTWDDYVAALRAWDRVMQWNFYYAVRFSKTRIGIVYWERYSWPELETPLNRQAHRDTWWWDEEKAKKLAEFQANQL
;
A
#
# COMPACT_ATOMS: atom_id res chain seq x y z
N PHE A 1 -9.69 -25.72 13.68
CA PHE A 1 -8.32 -26.17 13.99
C PHE A 1 -8.30 -26.53 15.46
N GLU A 2 -7.68 -27.64 15.81
CA GLU A 2 -7.59 -28.12 17.21
C GLU A 2 -6.13 -28.29 17.60
N ARG A 3 -5.82 -28.08 18.88
CA ARG A 3 -4.48 -28.25 19.42
C ARG A 3 -4.04 -29.71 19.36
N VAL A 4 -2.86 -29.92 18.80
CA VAL A 4 -2.13 -31.19 18.94
C VAL A 4 -1.57 -31.28 20.35
N LYS A 5 -2.12 -32.19 21.16
CA LYS A 5 -1.80 -32.30 22.60
C LYS A 5 -0.33 -32.58 22.89
N ASP A 6 0.33 -33.31 21.99
CA ASP A 6 1.73 -33.72 22.04
C ASP A 6 2.61 -32.96 21.04
N TYR A 7 2.27 -31.69 20.77
CA TYR A 7 3.06 -30.84 19.89
C TYR A 7 4.53 -30.76 20.36
N TRP A 8 5.43 -31.29 19.55
CA TRP A 8 6.87 -31.42 19.85
C TRP A 8 7.56 -30.12 20.29
N GLY A 9 7.03 -28.98 19.86
CA GLY A 9 7.62 -27.67 20.13
C GLY A 9 7.08 -26.97 21.37
N ALA A 10 6.17 -27.57 22.14
CA ALA A 10 5.47 -26.91 23.24
C ALA A 10 6.41 -26.27 24.28
N ASP A 11 7.53 -26.93 24.59
CA ASP A 11 8.46 -26.48 25.63
C ASP A 11 9.66 -25.67 25.08
N ILE A 12 9.76 -25.52 23.75
CA ILE A 12 10.84 -24.77 23.11
C ILE A 12 10.69 -23.29 23.50
N PRO A 13 11.77 -22.60 23.94
CA PRO A 13 11.69 -21.22 24.43
C PRO A 13 10.92 -20.25 23.51
N VAL A 14 11.05 -20.37 22.18
CA VAL A 14 10.37 -19.48 21.20
C VAL A 14 8.86 -19.73 21.06
N MET A 15 8.34 -20.81 21.65
CA MET A 15 6.93 -21.20 21.61
C MET A 15 6.20 -20.96 22.93
N ARG A 16 6.92 -20.70 24.04
CA ARG A 16 6.30 -20.44 25.34
C ARG A 16 5.41 -19.20 25.27
N GLY A 17 4.20 -19.30 25.84
CA GLY A 17 3.20 -18.24 25.80
C GLY A 17 2.54 -18.03 24.44
N ARG A 18 2.72 -18.96 23.50
CA ARG A 18 2.10 -18.93 22.19
C ARG A 18 1.15 -20.10 21.97
N TYR A 19 0.17 -19.89 21.08
CA TYR A 19 -0.85 -20.84 20.67
C TYR A 19 -1.71 -21.29 21.86
N ASN A 20 -2.17 -20.32 22.65
CA ASN A 20 -2.82 -20.55 23.95
C ASN A 20 -4.26 -21.07 23.85
N PHE A 21 -4.89 -21.03 22.68
CA PHE A 21 -6.22 -21.60 22.44
C PHE A 21 -6.15 -23.09 22.11
N ASP A 22 -7.15 -23.86 22.55
CA ASP A 22 -7.27 -25.28 22.20
C ASP A 22 -8.00 -25.48 20.86
N GLU A 23 -8.91 -24.57 20.51
CA GLU A 23 -9.62 -24.56 19.24
C GLU A 23 -9.54 -23.17 18.59
N LEU A 24 -9.35 -23.15 17.27
CA LEU A 24 -9.51 -21.97 16.42
C LEU A 24 -10.47 -22.30 15.29
N LYS A 25 -11.61 -21.61 15.26
CA LYS A 25 -12.65 -21.75 14.24
C LYS A 25 -12.56 -20.61 13.22
N TRP A 26 -12.67 -20.93 11.93
CA TRP A 26 -12.78 -19.93 10.86
C TRP A 26 -14.12 -20.06 10.17
N ASP A 27 -14.97 -19.06 10.37
CA ASP A 27 -16.24 -18.97 9.68
C ASP A 27 -16.08 -18.15 8.39
N TYR A 28 -16.58 -18.70 7.29
CA TYR A 28 -16.51 -18.09 5.96
C TYR A 28 -17.87 -17.50 5.60
N PHE A 29 -17.87 -16.20 5.36
CA PHE A 29 -19.06 -15.44 4.98
C PHE A 29 -18.99 -15.06 3.51
N ARG A 30 -20.14 -15.04 2.85
CA ARG A 30 -20.24 -14.59 1.45
C ARG A 30 -20.33 -13.07 1.31
N ASP A 31 -20.66 -12.39 2.40
CA ASP A 31 -21.00 -10.97 2.43
C ASP A 31 -20.51 -10.34 3.73
N ASP A 32 -19.90 -9.16 3.62
CA ASP A 32 -19.27 -8.46 4.74
C ASP A 32 -20.29 -7.94 5.75
N GLN A 33 -21.52 -7.63 5.33
CA GLN A 33 -22.59 -7.22 6.24
C GLN A 33 -23.03 -8.40 7.10
N VAL A 34 -23.18 -9.59 6.53
CA VAL A 34 -23.49 -10.80 7.31
C VAL A 34 -22.36 -11.11 8.30
N GLN A 35 -21.09 -10.97 7.89
CA GLN A 35 -19.95 -11.11 8.81
C GLN A 35 -20.01 -10.08 9.95
N THR A 36 -20.30 -8.81 9.64
CA THR A 36 -20.37 -7.73 10.62
C THR A 36 -21.50 -7.95 11.64
N GLU A 37 -22.68 -8.35 11.19
CA GLU A 37 -23.79 -8.66 12.10
C GLU A 37 -23.52 -9.93 12.92
N SER A 38 -22.83 -10.93 12.36
CA SER A 38 -22.42 -12.13 13.10
C SER A 38 -21.41 -11.79 14.21
N LEU A 39 -20.48 -10.88 13.93
CA LEU A 39 -19.55 -10.34 14.93
C LEU A 39 -20.29 -9.56 16.02
N LYS A 40 -21.20 -8.65 15.66
CA LYS A 40 -22.02 -7.88 16.62
C LYS A 40 -22.97 -8.75 17.44
N GLY A 41 -23.35 -9.90 16.91
CA GLY A 41 -24.19 -10.91 17.58
C GLY A 41 -23.41 -11.96 18.38
N ASP A 42 -22.11 -11.75 18.60
CA ASP A 42 -21.24 -12.67 19.34
C ASP A 42 -21.15 -14.10 18.77
N VAL A 43 -21.29 -14.25 17.45
CA VAL A 43 -21.02 -15.50 16.74
C VAL A 43 -19.54 -15.59 16.34
N VAL A 44 -18.91 -14.43 16.13
CA VAL A 44 -17.48 -14.30 15.83
C VAL A 44 -16.81 -13.53 16.95
N ASP A 45 -15.74 -14.11 17.50
CA ASP A 45 -15.01 -13.55 18.64
C ASP A 45 -14.15 -12.33 18.29
N VAL A 46 -13.44 -12.43 17.17
CA VAL A 46 -12.38 -11.49 16.75
C VAL A 46 -12.43 -11.35 15.24
N HIS A 47 -12.34 -10.12 14.74
CA HIS A 47 -12.27 -9.83 13.32
C HIS A 47 -11.27 -8.72 13.03
N ILE A 48 -10.62 -8.82 11.88
CA ILE A 48 -9.77 -7.75 11.35
C ILE A 48 -10.56 -6.99 10.31
N GLU A 49 -10.99 -5.81 10.73
CA GLU A 49 -11.74 -4.90 9.88
C GLU A 49 -10.80 -4.23 8.88
N ASN A 50 -11.14 -4.37 7.60
CA ASN A 50 -10.37 -3.80 6.49
C ASN A 50 -11.20 -2.81 5.66
N ILE A 51 -12.46 -2.60 6.01
CA ILE A 51 -13.39 -1.72 5.31
C ILE A 51 -13.49 -0.41 6.11
N PRO A 52 -12.93 0.69 5.58
CA PRO A 52 -12.88 1.97 6.29
C PRO A 52 -14.23 2.49 6.80
N ARG A 53 -15.28 2.31 5.97
CA ARG A 53 -16.65 2.71 6.33
C ARG A 53 -17.15 1.92 7.55
N LEU A 54 -17.00 0.60 7.54
CA LEU A 54 -17.48 -0.23 8.65
C LEU A 54 -16.70 0.06 9.93
N TRP A 55 -15.38 0.21 9.85
CA TRP A 55 -14.57 0.65 10.98
C TRP A 55 -15.15 1.92 11.63
N ASN A 56 -15.51 2.93 10.85
CA ASN A 56 -15.95 4.20 11.42
C ASN A 56 -17.44 4.25 11.82
N THR A 57 -18.28 3.33 11.35
CA THR A 57 -19.74 3.44 11.54
C THR A 57 -20.43 2.22 12.14
N ALA A 58 -19.81 1.04 12.10
CA ALA A 58 -20.51 -0.22 12.43
C ALA A 58 -20.42 -0.60 13.92
N TYR A 59 -19.43 -0.08 14.64
CA TYR A 59 -19.05 -0.53 15.99
C TYR A 59 -19.42 0.46 17.11
N ASP A 60 -20.31 1.41 16.83
CA ASP A 60 -20.92 2.29 17.82
C ASP A 60 -22.27 1.70 18.29
N PHE A 61 -22.24 0.85 19.31
CA PHE A 61 -23.40 0.08 19.80
C PHE A 61 -23.25 -0.29 21.28
N PRO A 62 -24.33 -0.71 21.98
CA PRO A 62 -24.33 -0.80 23.46
C PRO A 62 -23.19 -1.64 24.09
N PRO A 63 -22.82 -2.83 23.56
CA PRO A 63 -21.65 -3.57 24.01
C PRO A 63 -20.32 -2.79 23.98
N ALA A 64 -20.12 -1.93 22.97
CA ALA A 64 -18.93 -1.07 22.90
C ALA A 64 -18.95 0.00 23.99
N HIS A 65 -20.12 0.60 24.27
CA HIS A 65 -20.29 1.59 25.35
C HIS A 65 -20.10 0.98 26.74
N ALA A 66 -20.46 -0.29 26.90
CA ALA A 66 -20.28 -1.05 28.13
C ALA A 66 -18.84 -1.58 28.31
N GLY A 67 -17.94 -1.37 27.33
CA GLY A 67 -16.56 -1.84 27.37
C GLY A 67 -16.40 -3.35 27.24
N VAL A 68 -17.44 -4.05 26.77
CA VAL A 68 -17.42 -5.51 26.56
C VAL A 68 -17.22 -5.91 25.10
N PHE A 69 -17.18 -4.92 24.20
CA PHE A 69 -16.74 -5.04 22.82
C PHE A 69 -15.73 -3.95 22.53
N ASN A 70 -14.62 -4.30 21.89
CA ASN A 70 -13.52 -3.39 21.66
C ASN A 70 -13.24 -3.22 20.18
N GLN A 71 -12.89 -1.99 19.84
CA GLN A 71 -12.39 -1.59 18.55
C GLN A 71 -11.02 -0.95 18.77
N HIS A 72 -9.97 -1.63 18.30
CA HIS A 72 -8.60 -1.28 18.67
C HIS A 72 -7.68 -1.19 17.45
N TRP A 73 -6.88 -0.12 17.39
CA TRP A 73 -5.83 0.02 16.39
C TRP A 73 -4.54 -0.62 16.89
N LEU A 74 -4.15 -1.72 16.26
CA LEU A 74 -2.85 -2.34 16.49
C LEU A 74 -1.79 -1.68 15.60
N PRO A 75 -0.81 -0.95 16.16
CA PRO A 75 0.31 -0.43 15.37
C PRO A 75 1.17 -1.59 14.89
N ILE A 76 1.66 -1.50 13.66
CA ILE A 76 2.52 -2.53 13.07
C ILE A 76 3.84 -1.92 12.62
N LYS A 77 4.94 -2.46 13.16
CA LYS A 77 6.30 -2.07 12.78
C LYS A 77 6.78 -2.91 11.58
N ARG A 78 6.03 -2.87 10.48
CA ARG A 78 6.36 -3.59 9.24
C ARG A 78 6.55 -2.57 8.12
N PRO A 79 7.55 -2.73 7.23
CA PRO A 79 7.58 -1.99 5.98
C PRO A 79 6.31 -2.33 5.20
N TRP A 80 5.42 -1.36 5.05
CA TRP A 80 4.18 -1.56 4.32
C TRP A 80 3.94 -0.34 3.45
N GLY A 81 3.84 -0.56 2.16
CA GLY A 81 3.68 0.49 1.18
C GLY A 81 4.10 -0.10 -0.14
N LEU A 82 3.51 0.28 -1.26
CA LEU A 82 2.34 1.14 -1.40
C LEU A 82 1.06 0.27 -1.45
N TRP A 83 -0.01 0.71 -0.78
CA TRP A 83 -1.30 0.05 -0.81
C TRP A 83 -2.07 0.47 -2.08
N TRP A 84 -2.21 -0.47 -3.02
CA TRP A 84 -2.86 -0.28 -4.32
C TRP A 84 -2.50 1.04 -5.05
N PRO A 85 -1.20 1.34 -5.24
CA PRO A 85 -0.78 2.48 -6.05
C PRO A 85 -1.14 2.24 -7.52
N VAL A 86 -1.30 3.31 -8.29
CA VAL A 86 -1.30 3.23 -9.75
C VAL A 86 0.13 3.08 -10.24
N PHE A 87 0.39 2.11 -11.10
CA PHE A 87 1.65 2.01 -11.85
C PHE A 87 1.42 2.15 -13.34
N TRP A 88 2.45 2.58 -14.05
CA TRP A 88 2.41 2.81 -15.50
C TRP A 88 3.04 1.65 -16.27
N ASN A 89 2.48 1.32 -17.43
CA ASN A 89 3.13 0.42 -18.38
C ASN A 89 4.25 1.17 -19.11
N LEU A 90 5.50 0.85 -18.80
CA LEU A 90 6.65 1.54 -19.34
C LEU A 90 6.98 1.13 -20.79
N ASP A 91 6.32 0.11 -21.36
CA ASP A 91 6.41 -0.12 -22.82
C ASP A 91 5.72 0.98 -23.64
N GLN A 92 4.85 1.76 -23.02
CA GLN A 92 4.19 2.88 -23.67
C GLN A 92 5.16 4.09 -23.70
N PRO A 93 5.58 4.58 -24.88
CA PRO A 93 6.57 5.66 -24.98
C PRO A 93 6.19 6.92 -24.20
N ARG A 94 4.89 7.24 -24.12
CA ARG A 94 4.38 8.40 -23.38
C ARG A 94 4.68 8.36 -21.87
N PHE A 95 4.91 7.20 -21.28
CA PHE A 95 5.25 7.07 -19.86
C PHE A 95 6.75 6.95 -19.60
N GLN A 96 7.60 6.98 -20.63
CA GLN A 96 9.07 6.98 -20.49
C GLN A 96 9.60 8.32 -19.96
N ASP A 97 8.94 9.43 -20.31
CA ASP A 97 9.33 10.76 -19.82
C ASP A 97 8.91 10.97 -18.35
N ILE A 98 9.91 11.24 -17.49
CA ILE A 98 9.70 11.50 -16.06
C ILE A 98 8.78 12.70 -15.82
N ARG A 99 8.77 13.71 -16.70
CA ARG A 99 7.93 14.91 -16.59
C ARG A 99 6.46 14.57 -16.78
N VAL A 100 6.16 13.61 -17.67
CA VAL A 100 4.79 13.08 -17.82
C VAL A 100 4.38 12.36 -16.55
N ARG A 101 5.23 11.47 -16.02
CA ARG A 101 4.91 10.73 -14.79
C ARG A 101 4.76 11.67 -13.58
N GLU A 102 5.57 12.72 -13.49
CA GLU A 102 5.46 13.78 -12.48
C GLU A 102 4.13 14.55 -12.59
N ALA A 103 3.72 14.92 -13.81
CA ALA A 103 2.44 15.58 -14.03
C ALA A 103 1.25 14.71 -13.58
N LEU A 104 1.31 13.41 -13.85
CA LEU A 104 0.29 12.43 -13.39
C LEU A 104 0.31 12.25 -11.87
N TRP A 105 1.50 12.29 -11.27
CA TRP A 105 1.68 12.24 -9.82
C TRP A 105 1.12 13.49 -9.12
N LEU A 106 1.39 14.69 -9.64
CA LEU A 106 0.93 15.98 -9.08
C LEU A 106 -0.59 16.05 -8.89
N VAL A 107 -1.36 15.41 -9.79
CA VAL A 107 -2.83 15.43 -9.76
C VAL A 107 -3.45 14.24 -9.01
N SER A 108 -2.61 13.45 -8.33
CA SER A 108 -3.03 12.38 -7.42
C SER A 108 -3.41 12.97 -6.05
N ASP A 109 -4.70 13.25 -5.84
CA ASP A 109 -5.21 13.86 -4.60
C ASP A 109 -5.30 12.84 -3.45
N VAL A 110 -4.16 12.56 -2.82
CA VAL A 110 -4.07 11.63 -1.68
C VAL A 110 -4.90 12.11 -0.48
N PRO A 111 -4.90 13.38 -0.07
CA PRO A 111 -5.76 13.85 1.02
C PRO A 111 -7.25 13.60 0.76
N TRP A 112 -7.74 13.81 -0.46
CA TRP A 112 -9.12 13.48 -0.82
C TRP A 112 -9.38 11.97 -0.70
N LEU A 113 -8.43 11.12 -1.14
CA LEU A 113 -8.50 9.67 -0.99
C LEU A 113 -8.49 9.23 0.47
N MET A 114 -7.75 9.90 1.35
CA MET A 114 -7.77 9.62 2.80
C MET A 114 -9.12 9.98 3.39
N TRP A 115 -9.66 11.15 3.05
CA TRP A 115 -10.96 11.61 3.53
C TRP A 115 -12.12 10.68 3.16
N ILE A 116 -12.22 10.23 1.90
CA ILE A 116 -13.29 9.29 1.51
C ILE A 116 -13.13 7.90 2.15
N ASN A 117 -11.93 7.58 2.63
CA ASN A 117 -11.63 6.38 3.39
C ASN A 117 -11.57 6.69 4.90
N TYR A 118 -12.22 7.75 5.38
CA TYR A 118 -12.34 8.06 6.80
C TYR A 118 -10.98 8.07 7.55
N ASP A 119 -9.92 8.53 6.89
CA ASP A 119 -8.54 8.54 7.40
C ASP A 119 -8.07 7.18 7.96
N PHE A 120 -8.61 6.10 7.41
CA PHE A 120 -8.30 4.73 7.81
C PHE A 120 -6.85 4.35 7.50
N TYR A 121 -6.32 4.88 6.39
CA TYR A 121 -4.95 4.68 5.91
C TYR A 121 -4.03 5.83 6.33
N THR A 122 -2.73 5.68 6.07
CA THR A 122 -1.75 6.79 6.17
C THR A 122 -1.18 7.15 4.81
N THR A 123 -0.92 8.44 4.59
CA THR A 123 -0.22 8.93 3.40
C THR A 123 1.18 8.31 3.32
N ALA A 124 1.47 7.61 2.22
CA ALA A 124 2.74 6.93 2.05
C ALA A 124 3.71 7.81 1.26
N GLU A 125 4.80 8.23 1.91
CA GLU A 125 5.89 8.95 1.26
C GLU A 125 7.04 8.05 0.85
N SER A 126 6.92 6.74 1.08
CA SER A 126 7.95 5.73 0.86
C SER A 126 7.37 4.37 0.47
N PHE A 127 8.12 3.58 -0.31
CA PHE A 127 7.81 2.16 -0.58
C PHE A 127 7.94 1.28 0.67
N PHE A 128 8.65 1.76 1.69
CA PHE A 128 8.83 1.07 2.97
C PHE A 128 8.23 1.85 4.14
N HIS A 129 7.17 2.62 3.87
CA HIS A 129 6.52 3.49 4.84
C HIS A 129 6.24 2.77 6.19
N GLY A 130 6.51 3.46 7.30
CA GLY A 130 6.38 2.91 8.65
C GLY A 130 7.56 2.05 9.14
N SER A 131 8.69 2.00 8.41
CA SER A 131 9.87 1.22 8.79
C SER A 131 11.18 1.99 8.70
N GLU A 132 12.26 1.40 9.20
CA GLU A 132 13.62 1.96 9.11
C GLU A 132 14.16 2.04 7.67
N PHE A 133 13.58 1.28 6.74
CA PHE A 133 13.97 1.27 5.33
C PHE A 133 13.42 2.48 4.56
N ALA A 134 12.47 3.23 5.15
CA ALA A 134 11.91 4.41 4.51
C ALA A 134 12.96 5.53 4.42
N SER A 135 13.18 6.03 3.20
CA SER A 135 13.99 7.23 3.00
C SER A 135 13.29 8.44 3.62
N HIS A 136 14.05 9.33 4.24
CA HIS A 136 13.55 10.58 4.79
C HIS A 136 14.58 11.69 4.58
N GLY A 137 14.15 12.95 4.62
CA GLY A 137 15.03 14.10 4.45
C GLY A 137 15.86 14.03 3.16
N LEU A 138 17.09 14.54 3.21
CA LEU A 138 18.12 14.37 2.19
C LEU A 138 18.93 13.08 2.47
N PRO A 139 19.60 12.49 1.45
CA PRO A 139 20.44 11.31 1.67
C PRO A 139 21.57 11.60 2.67
N ASP A 140 21.79 10.67 3.60
CA ASP A 140 22.93 10.72 4.52
C ASP A 140 24.24 10.22 3.87
N GLU A 141 25.36 10.32 4.59
CA GLU A 141 26.68 9.89 4.09
C GLU A 141 26.73 8.41 3.67
N ARG A 142 25.94 7.54 4.32
CA ARG A 142 25.89 6.11 4.00
C ARG A 142 25.02 5.85 2.76
N GLU A 143 23.91 6.56 2.59
CA GLU A 143 23.13 6.53 1.35
C GLU A 143 23.95 7.04 0.16
N LEU A 144 24.73 8.11 0.35
CA LEU A 144 25.57 8.71 -0.69
C LEU A 144 26.62 7.74 -1.24
N LYS A 145 27.14 6.81 -0.43
CA LYS A 145 28.03 5.72 -0.89
C LYS A 145 27.42 4.92 -2.06
N PHE A 146 26.10 4.77 -2.08
CA PHE A 146 25.37 4.03 -3.12
C PHE A 146 24.79 4.94 -4.21
N LEU A 147 24.47 6.20 -3.89
CA LEU A 147 23.89 7.14 -4.85
C LEU A 147 24.93 7.85 -5.72
N GLU A 148 26.10 8.20 -5.18
CA GLU A 148 27.14 8.93 -5.94
C GLU A 148 27.63 8.18 -7.19
N PRO A 149 27.88 6.85 -7.16
CA PRO A 149 28.28 6.10 -8.35
C PRO A 149 27.28 6.18 -9.51
N ILE A 150 25.99 6.37 -9.19
CA ILE A 150 24.89 6.43 -10.16
C ILE A 150 24.32 7.84 -10.32
N ARG A 151 24.96 8.89 -9.77
CA ARG A 151 24.45 10.28 -9.79
C ARG A 151 24.04 10.75 -11.18
N HIS A 152 24.76 10.32 -12.21
CA HIS A 152 24.52 10.67 -13.61
C HIS A 152 23.28 9.99 -14.22
N LEU A 153 22.73 8.96 -13.57
CA LEU A 153 21.53 8.23 -14.00
C LEU A 153 20.27 8.67 -13.27
N VAL A 154 20.39 9.46 -12.20
CA VAL A 154 19.28 9.81 -11.32
C VAL A 154 18.98 11.31 -11.37
N PRO A 155 17.73 11.74 -11.16
CA PRO A 155 17.38 13.16 -11.11
C PRO A 155 18.15 13.90 -10.00
N GLU A 156 18.62 15.12 -10.27
CA GLU A 156 19.40 15.93 -9.31
C GLU A 156 18.68 16.14 -7.97
N ARG A 157 17.34 16.28 -8.01
CA ARG A 157 16.46 16.42 -6.84
C ARG A 157 16.55 15.29 -5.82
N VAL A 158 17.08 14.11 -6.20
CA VAL A 158 17.41 13.03 -5.26
C VAL A 158 18.38 13.53 -4.17
N PHE A 159 19.25 14.48 -4.50
CA PHE A 159 20.29 15.00 -3.62
C PHE A 159 19.96 16.36 -3.01
N THR A 160 19.04 17.13 -3.60
CA THR A 160 18.79 18.53 -3.23
C THR A 160 17.44 18.75 -2.56
N GLU A 161 16.48 17.85 -2.73
CA GLU A 161 15.12 18.02 -2.22
C GLU A 161 14.62 16.77 -1.46
N PRO A 162 14.02 16.95 -0.27
CA PRO A 162 13.32 15.86 0.39
C PRO A 162 12.03 15.55 -0.38
N TYR A 163 11.82 14.30 -0.74
CA TYR A 163 10.57 13.86 -1.36
C TYR A 163 9.40 14.03 -0.37
N ARG A 164 8.25 14.49 -0.88
CA ARG A 164 6.99 14.63 -0.16
C ARG A 164 5.84 14.30 -1.08
N SER A 165 4.68 13.94 -0.53
CA SER A 165 3.46 13.82 -1.32
C SER A 165 3.08 15.16 -1.99
N PRO A 166 2.38 15.16 -3.13
CA PRO A 166 2.00 16.41 -3.78
C PRO A 166 1.14 17.24 -2.82
N PRO A 167 1.38 18.56 -2.71
CA PRO A 167 0.62 19.43 -1.83
C PRO A 167 -0.80 19.56 -2.39
N ASN A 168 -1.70 18.70 -1.95
CA ASN A 168 -3.11 18.71 -2.32
C ASN A 168 -3.95 19.12 -1.10
N GLY A 169 -5.07 19.79 -1.35
CA GLY A 169 -5.92 20.32 -0.28
C GLY A 169 -7.01 19.35 0.19
N GLY A 170 -7.23 18.23 -0.51
CA GLY A 170 -8.29 17.25 -0.21
C GLY A 170 -9.71 17.72 -0.53
N ILE A 171 -9.91 19.01 -0.83
CA ILE A 171 -11.20 19.59 -1.23
C ILE A 171 -11.01 20.23 -2.61
N GLY A 172 -11.83 19.81 -3.58
CA GLY A 172 -11.78 20.34 -4.95
C GLY A 172 -10.55 19.84 -5.71
N TRP A 173 -9.80 20.75 -6.33
CA TRP A 173 -8.57 20.44 -7.04
C TRP A 173 -7.49 21.49 -6.76
N HIS A 174 -6.23 21.07 -6.71
CA HIS A 174 -5.12 21.98 -6.45
C HIS A 174 -4.68 22.70 -7.74
N ARG A 175 -5.10 23.96 -7.90
CA ARG A 175 -4.86 24.76 -9.13
C ARG A 175 -3.37 24.84 -9.48
N GLU A 176 -2.50 25.03 -8.50
CA GLU A 176 -1.05 25.14 -8.74
C GLU A 176 -0.47 23.84 -9.27
N ASN A 177 -0.96 22.68 -8.79
CA ASN A 177 -0.54 21.37 -9.29
C ASN A 177 -0.99 21.17 -10.74
N ILE A 178 -2.21 21.61 -11.09
CA ILE A 178 -2.69 21.59 -12.49
C ILE A 178 -1.80 22.46 -13.39
N ILE A 179 -1.44 23.66 -12.95
CA ILE A 179 -0.56 24.56 -13.73
C ILE A 179 0.81 23.92 -13.93
N ARG A 180 1.42 23.41 -12.86
CA ARG A 180 2.73 22.74 -12.93
C ARG A 180 2.68 21.48 -13.80
N ALA A 181 1.67 20.64 -13.63
CA ALA A 181 1.47 19.45 -14.44
C ALA A 181 1.30 19.79 -15.93
N THR A 182 0.50 20.82 -16.25
CA THR A 182 0.33 21.29 -17.64
C THR A 182 1.65 21.80 -18.23
N GLN A 183 2.45 22.52 -17.44
CA GLN A 183 3.76 23.00 -17.89
C GLN A 183 4.73 21.84 -18.16
N LEU A 184 4.80 20.85 -17.26
CA LEU A 184 5.62 19.64 -17.42
C LEU A 184 5.22 18.84 -18.67
N LEU A 185 3.90 18.68 -18.89
CA LEU A 185 3.36 18.02 -20.08
C LEU A 185 3.77 18.76 -21.35
N LYS A 186 3.68 20.10 -21.35
CA LYS A 186 4.10 20.93 -22.48
C LYS A 186 5.59 20.81 -22.77
N GLU A 187 6.44 20.81 -21.75
CA GLU A 187 7.88 20.57 -21.88
C GLU A 187 8.20 19.18 -22.44
N ALA A 188 7.33 18.20 -22.19
CA ALA A 188 7.39 16.85 -22.74
C ALA A 188 6.69 16.71 -24.10
N GLY A 189 6.32 17.81 -24.76
CA GLY A 189 5.72 17.79 -26.11
C GLY A 189 4.20 17.64 -26.14
N TRP A 190 3.51 17.64 -25.01
CA TRP A 190 2.06 17.50 -24.93
C TRP A 190 1.36 18.84 -24.74
N VAL A 191 0.48 19.19 -25.68
CA VAL A 191 -0.25 20.47 -25.70
C VAL A 191 -1.76 20.23 -25.62
N ILE A 192 -2.48 21.18 -25.03
CA ILE A 192 -3.94 21.13 -25.00
C ILE A 192 -4.48 21.82 -26.25
N GLU A 193 -5.19 21.06 -27.08
CA GLU A 193 -5.93 21.57 -28.24
C GLU A 193 -7.37 21.06 -28.18
N GLU A 194 -8.34 21.96 -28.36
CA GLU A 194 -9.78 21.63 -28.27
C GLU A 194 -10.17 20.88 -26.97
N GLY A 195 -9.51 21.22 -25.86
CA GLY A 195 -9.74 20.57 -24.56
C GLY A 195 -9.20 19.14 -24.44
N ARG A 196 -8.40 18.67 -25.41
CA ARG A 196 -7.73 17.37 -25.39
C ARG A 196 -6.22 17.56 -25.34
N LEU A 197 -5.55 16.74 -24.52
CA LEU A 197 -4.09 16.68 -24.50
C LEU A 197 -3.61 15.85 -25.69
N ILE A 198 -2.81 16.45 -26.55
CA ILE A 198 -2.27 15.82 -27.76
C ILE A 198 -0.77 16.06 -27.85
N HIS A 199 -0.05 15.12 -28.45
CA HIS A 199 1.37 15.31 -28.72
C HIS A 199 1.53 16.29 -29.90
N SER A 200 2.41 17.28 -29.75
CA SER A 200 2.60 18.36 -30.73
C SER A 200 3.04 17.84 -32.09
N GLU A 201 3.96 16.87 -32.11
CA GLU A 201 4.53 16.30 -33.34
C GLU A 201 3.66 15.16 -33.92
N THR A 202 3.42 14.08 -33.16
CA THR A 202 2.70 12.90 -33.65
C THR A 202 1.19 13.10 -33.77
N ARG A 203 0.64 14.17 -33.16
CA ARG A 203 -0.81 14.45 -33.08
C ARG A 203 -1.61 13.38 -32.33
N GLU A 204 -0.94 12.45 -31.66
CA GLU A 204 -1.59 11.39 -30.89
C GLU A 204 -2.30 11.96 -29.65
N PRO A 205 -3.54 11.55 -29.35
CA PRO A 205 -4.22 11.94 -28.12
C PRO A 205 -3.69 11.18 -26.92
N PHE A 206 -3.47 11.90 -25.80
CA PHE A 206 -3.10 11.27 -24.54
C PHE A 206 -4.33 10.59 -23.93
N HIS A 207 -4.27 9.27 -23.85
CA HIS A 207 -5.28 8.47 -23.17
C HIS A 207 -4.67 7.46 -22.20
N ILE A 208 -5.47 7.10 -21.19
CA ILE A 208 -5.09 6.12 -20.16
C ILE A 208 -6.22 5.10 -19.99
N ARG A 209 -5.93 3.84 -20.29
CA ARG A 209 -6.75 2.66 -20.01
C ARG A 209 -6.28 2.03 -18.71
N PHE A 210 -7.02 2.30 -17.64
CA PHE A 210 -6.81 1.66 -16.36
C PHE A 210 -7.48 0.29 -16.30
N VAL A 211 -6.73 -0.71 -15.83
CA VAL A 211 -7.17 -2.11 -15.74
C VAL A 211 -7.09 -2.56 -14.29
N ALA A 212 -8.26 -2.63 -13.65
CA ALA A 212 -8.39 -2.99 -12.24
C ALA A 212 -8.60 -4.50 -12.09
N VAL A 213 -8.11 -5.06 -10.98
CA VAL A 213 -8.39 -6.46 -10.61
C VAL A 213 -9.80 -6.66 -10.06
N SER A 214 -10.45 -5.58 -9.62
CA SER A 214 -11.80 -5.63 -9.04
C SER A 214 -12.63 -4.40 -9.38
N PRO A 215 -13.98 -4.51 -9.37
CA PRO A 215 -14.87 -3.37 -9.56
C PRO A 215 -14.67 -2.28 -8.51
N ALA A 216 -14.39 -2.64 -7.25
CA ALA A 216 -14.12 -1.71 -6.17
C ALA A 216 -12.88 -0.85 -6.45
N LEU A 217 -11.80 -1.45 -6.97
CA LEU A 217 -10.60 -0.72 -7.35
C LEU A 217 -10.84 0.19 -8.57
N ALA A 218 -11.60 -0.26 -9.57
CA ALA A 218 -11.98 0.58 -10.70
C ALA A 218 -12.78 1.83 -10.26
N GLN A 219 -13.68 1.66 -9.29
CA GLN A 219 -14.42 2.77 -8.69
C GLN A 219 -13.51 3.72 -7.90
N ALA A 220 -12.53 3.18 -7.18
CA ALA A 220 -11.55 3.98 -6.42
C ALA A 220 -10.71 4.92 -7.32
N TRP A 221 -10.59 4.65 -8.62
CA TRP A 221 -9.87 5.51 -9.57
C TRP A 221 -10.71 6.61 -10.21
N ILE A 222 -12.04 6.57 -10.12
CA ILE A 222 -12.92 7.62 -10.69
C ILE A 222 -12.48 9.05 -10.30
N PRO A 223 -12.13 9.34 -9.04
CA PRO A 223 -11.70 10.67 -8.60
C PRO A 223 -10.39 11.10 -9.25
N TYR A 224 -9.44 10.17 -9.38
CA TYR A 224 -8.19 10.42 -10.08
C TYR A 224 -8.42 10.68 -11.58
N ILE A 225 -9.30 9.91 -12.23
CA ILE A 225 -9.72 10.14 -13.63
C ILE A 225 -10.33 11.54 -13.81
N GLN A 226 -11.13 12.01 -12.86
CA GLN A 226 -11.69 13.37 -12.92
C GLN A 226 -10.60 14.45 -12.85
N ASN A 227 -9.53 14.23 -12.08
CA ASN A 227 -8.38 15.14 -12.06
C ASN A 227 -7.59 15.09 -13.37
N LEU A 228 -7.35 13.91 -13.93
CA LEU A 228 -6.70 13.75 -15.24
C LEU A 228 -7.45 14.48 -16.36
N LYS A 229 -8.78 14.47 -16.34
CA LYS A 229 -9.61 15.20 -17.31
C LYS A 229 -9.31 16.71 -17.33
N ARG A 230 -8.89 17.30 -16.20
CA ARG A 230 -8.52 18.73 -16.13
C ARG A 230 -7.23 19.04 -16.88
N LEU A 231 -6.39 18.04 -17.10
CA LEU A 231 -5.20 18.12 -17.96
C LEU A 231 -5.51 17.83 -19.43
N GLY A 232 -6.79 17.65 -19.81
CA GLY A 232 -7.19 17.23 -21.15
C GLY A 232 -6.96 15.74 -21.44
N ILE A 233 -6.58 14.95 -20.43
CA ILE A 233 -6.32 13.52 -20.58
C ILE A 233 -7.64 12.74 -20.53
N THR A 234 -7.86 11.88 -21.53
CA THR A 234 -9.01 10.96 -21.54
C THR A 234 -8.63 9.67 -20.85
N ALA A 235 -9.28 9.33 -19.73
CA ALA A 235 -8.99 8.10 -19.00
C ALA A 235 -10.24 7.26 -18.76
N THR A 236 -10.07 5.94 -18.72
CA THR A 236 -11.13 4.96 -18.43
C THR A 236 -10.64 3.94 -17.42
N ALA A 237 -11.52 3.42 -16.57
CA ALA A 237 -11.22 2.31 -15.67
C ALA A 237 -12.20 1.16 -15.92
N LYS A 238 -11.67 -0.05 -16.04
CA LYS A 238 -12.47 -1.28 -16.19
C LYS A 238 -11.91 -2.39 -15.31
N SER A 239 -12.81 -3.22 -14.80
CA SER A 239 -12.47 -4.48 -14.13
C SER A 239 -12.96 -5.64 -14.99
N PRO A 240 -12.10 -6.28 -15.80
CA PRO A 240 -12.45 -7.53 -16.47
C PRO A 240 -12.53 -8.70 -15.49
N GLU A 241 -12.95 -9.88 -15.97
CA GLU A 241 -12.83 -11.14 -15.21
C GLU A 241 -11.34 -11.46 -14.94
N ILE A 242 -11.05 -12.17 -13.85
CA ILE A 242 -9.71 -12.38 -13.31
C ILE A 242 -8.75 -13.00 -14.33
N SER A 243 -9.16 -14.02 -15.09
CA SER A 243 -8.30 -14.64 -16.11
C SER A 243 -7.90 -13.65 -17.21
N ASN A 244 -8.82 -12.77 -17.61
CA ASN A 244 -8.53 -11.70 -18.57
C ASN A 244 -7.67 -10.60 -17.94
N TRP A 245 -7.92 -10.22 -16.68
CA TRP A 245 -7.02 -9.31 -15.95
C TRP A 245 -5.58 -9.84 -15.94
N ILE A 246 -5.37 -11.10 -15.53
CA ILE A 246 -4.05 -11.75 -15.54
C ILE A 246 -3.41 -11.69 -16.94
N PHE A 247 -4.16 -12.07 -17.98
CA PHE A 247 -3.67 -12.04 -19.35
C PHE A 247 -3.22 -10.63 -19.77
N ARG A 248 -4.01 -9.58 -19.48
CA ARG A 248 -3.68 -8.21 -19.85
C ARG A 248 -2.45 -7.69 -19.09
N GLN A 249 -2.34 -8.01 -17.81
CA GLN A 249 -1.14 -7.68 -17.02
C GLN A 249 0.11 -8.35 -17.58
N GLN A 250 0.02 -9.60 -18.03
CA GLN A 250 1.17 -10.37 -18.55
C GLN A 250 1.51 -10.03 -20.00
N SER A 251 0.54 -9.60 -20.80
CA SER A 251 0.72 -9.22 -22.20
C SER A 251 1.04 -7.73 -22.39
N GLY A 252 0.96 -6.92 -21.33
CA GLY A 252 1.15 -5.48 -21.42
C GLY A 252 -0.02 -4.71 -22.06
N ASP A 253 -1.19 -5.33 -22.24
CA ASP A 253 -2.37 -4.64 -22.78
C ASP A 253 -3.10 -3.80 -21.72
N PHE A 254 -2.42 -2.78 -21.23
CA PHE A 254 -2.95 -1.76 -20.34
C PHE A 254 -2.03 -0.54 -20.35
N ASP A 255 -2.52 0.59 -19.84
CA ASP A 255 -1.72 1.81 -19.68
C ASP A 255 -1.37 2.05 -18.22
N GLY A 256 -2.37 1.87 -17.34
CA GLY A 256 -2.22 1.93 -15.90
C GLY A 256 -2.81 0.71 -15.21
N GLY A 257 -2.08 0.16 -14.25
CA GLY A 257 -2.52 -0.96 -13.41
C GLY A 257 -2.34 -0.63 -11.94
N SER A 258 -2.65 -1.60 -11.08
CA SER A 258 -2.30 -1.50 -9.67
C SER A 258 -2.06 -2.88 -9.06
N LEU A 259 -1.03 -2.93 -8.21
CA LEU A 259 -0.74 -4.03 -7.31
C LEU A 259 -0.18 -3.44 -6.01
N PRO A 260 -0.57 -3.99 -4.85
CA PRO A 260 0.04 -3.59 -3.60
C PRO A 260 1.51 -4.03 -3.56
N PHE A 261 2.39 -3.14 -3.12
CA PHE A 261 3.75 -3.50 -2.73
C PHE A 261 3.72 -3.84 -1.23
N ASN A 262 4.13 -5.06 -0.88
CA ASN A 262 4.01 -5.61 0.48
C ASN A 262 5.35 -6.21 0.93
N PRO A 263 6.37 -5.38 1.19
CA PRO A 263 7.68 -5.86 1.60
C PRO A 263 7.65 -6.63 2.93
N ASP A 264 8.61 -7.52 3.09
CA ASP A 264 8.97 -8.14 4.37
C ASP A 264 10.17 -7.41 4.98
N TYR A 265 10.81 -7.99 6.00
CA TYR A 265 11.95 -7.39 6.69
C TYR A 265 13.28 -7.53 5.94
N THR A 266 13.30 -8.24 4.81
CA THR A 266 14.47 -8.45 3.96
C THR A 266 14.04 -8.46 2.49
N PRO A 267 13.50 -7.36 1.95
CA PRO A 267 12.73 -7.35 0.71
C PRO A 267 13.57 -7.53 -0.56
N THR A 268 14.85 -7.91 -0.47
CA THR A 268 15.79 -8.01 -1.59
C THR A 268 15.23 -8.80 -2.77
N GLN A 269 14.67 -9.99 -2.52
CA GLN A 269 14.15 -10.85 -3.58
C GLN A 269 12.87 -10.27 -4.20
N LEU A 270 12.00 -9.70 -3.37
CA LEU A 270 10.78 -9.03 -3.83
C LEU A 270 11.15 -7.87 -4.76
N ILE A 271 12.06 -7.00 -4.34
CA ILE A 271 12.51 -5.84 -5.12
C ILE A 271 13.12 -6.31 -6.45
N ALA A 272 14.06 -7.25 -6.41
CA ALA A 272 14.71 -7.74 -7.63
C ALA A 272 13.70 -8.36 -8.62
N ASN A 273 12.76 -9.18 -8.12
CA ASN A 273 11.75 -9.81 -8.98
C ASN A 273 10.81 -8.80 -9.62
N THR A 274 10.43 -7.75 -8.90
CA THR A 274 9.45 -6.76 -9.35
C THR A 274 10.05 -5.64 -10.18
N PHE A 275 11.31 -5.25 -9.94
CA PHE A 275 11.85 -3.98 -10.44
C PHE A 275 13.13 -4.10 -11.28
N SER A 276 13.79 -5.26 -11.32
CA SER A 276 14.99 -5.38 -12.15
C SER A 276 14.68 -5.37 -13.64
N SER A 277 15.56 -4.80 -14.45
CA SER A 277 15.44 -4.84 -15.91
C SER A 277 15.48 -6.28 -16.44
N ALA A 278 16.23 -7.18 -15.78
CA ALA A 278 16.34 -8.57 -16.18
C ALA A 278 15.01 -9.33 -16.11
N THR A 279 14.10 -8.92 -15.22
CA THR A 279 12.79 -9.58 -15.08
C THR A 279 11.74 -9.01 -16.01
N ALA A 280 11.97 -7.87 -16.66
CA ALA A 280 11.05 -7.31 -17.65
C ALA A 280 10.96 -8.19 -18.93
N ASP A 281 12.03 -8.90 -19.32
CA ASP A 281 12.01 -9.81 -20.48
C ASP A 281 11.42 -11.20 -20.18
N LEU A 282 11.10 -11.49 -18.93
CA LEU A 282 10.62 -12.81 -18.54
C LEU A 282 9.11 -12.90 -18.71
N LYS A 283 8.66 -13.94 -19.44
CA LYS A 283 7.25 -14.29 -19.47
C LYS A 283 6.74 -14.58 -18.06
N TYR A 284 5.57 -14.04 -17.73
CA TYR A 284 4.92 -14.25 -16.43
C TYR A 284 5.71 -13.67 -15.23
N SER A 285 6.57 -12.70 -15.49
CA SER A 285 7.30 -11.96 -14.46
C SER A 285 6.40 -11.14 -13.54
N ASN A 286 6.91 -10.82 -12.35
CA ASN A 286 6.31 -9.86 -11.43
C ASN A 286 6.62 -8.39 -11.81
N ASN A 287 7.52 -8.14 -12.77
CA ASN A 287 7.77 -6.81 -13.32
C ASN A 287 6.68 -6.43 -14.32
N LEU A 288 5.48 -6.17 -13.79
CA LEU A 288 4.32 -5.84 -14.60
C LEU A 288 4.44 -4.46 -15.27
N THR A 289 5.25 -3.55 -14.72
CA THR A 289 5.47 -2.23 -15.33
C THR A 289 6.38 -2.30 -16.55
N ASN A 290 7.02 -3.46 -16.80
CA ASN A 290 8.12 -3.63 -17.76
C ASN A 290 9.25 -2.62 -17.56
N MET A 291 9.56 -2.31 -16.29
CA MET A 291 10.57 -1.31 -15.95
C MET A 291 11.97 -1.76 -16.34
N ARG A 292 12.72 -0.82 -16.91
CA ARG A 292 14.13 -0.98 -17.25
C ARG A 292 14.86 0.29 -16.88
N ASP A 293 15.55 0.27 -15.74
CA ASP A 293 16.27 1.42 -15.22
C ASP A 293 17.63 0.97 -14.67
N PRO A 294 18.75 1.36 -15.30
CA PRO A 294 20.09 0.96 -14.86
C PRO A 294 20.45 1.51 -13.47
N ALA A 295 19.87 2.64 -13.05
CA ALA A 295 20.05 3.15 -11.68
C ALA A 295 19.39 2.21 -10.66
N ILE A 296 18.18 1.74 -10.97
CA ILE A 296 17.47 0.78 -10.12
C ILE A 296 18.20 -0.56 -10.08
N ASP A 297 18.71 -1.07 -11.20
CA ASP A 297 19.49 -2.30 -11.24
C ASP A 297 20.77 -2.20 -10.39
N ALA A 298 21.50 -1.09 -10.48
CA ALA A 298 22.70 -0.85 -9.68
C ALA A 298 22.39 -0.80 -8.16
N LEU A 299 21.25 -0.21 -7.78
CA LEU A 299 20.82 -0.20 -6.38
C LEU A 299 20.35 -1.57 -5.91
N ILE A 300 19.69 -2.37 -6.76
CA ILE A 300 19.36 -3.76 -6.46
C ILE A 300 20.63 -4.57 -6.18
N GLU A 301 21.70 -4.36 -6.94
CA GLU A 301 22.98 -5.02 -6.69
C GLU A 301 23.66 -4.51 -5.40
N SER A 302 23.53 -3.22 -5.09
CA SER A 302 23.99 -2.67 -3.81
C SER A 302 23.27 -3.31 -2.62
N ILE A 303 21.94 -3.50 -2.72
CA ILE A 303 21.13 -4.19 -1.70
C ILE A 303 21.60 -5.65 -1.53
N ARG A 304 21.92 -6.35 -2.63
CA ARG A 304 22.40 -7.74 -2.60
C ARG A 304 23.79 -7.90 -2.02
N SER A 305 24.68 -6.96 -2.30
CA SER A 305 26.10 -7.01 -1.90
C SER A 305 26.37 -6.41 -0.51
N ALA A 306 25.37 -5.79 0.12
CA ALA A 306 25.49 -5.28 1.49
C ALA A 306 25.80 -6.40 2.48
N THR A 307 26.87 -6.22 3.28
CA THR A 307 27.36 -7.22 4.25
C THR A 307 27.05 -6.85 5.70
N THR A 308 26.56 -5.63 5.93
CA THR A 308 26.13 -5.16 7.26
C THR A 308 24.69 -4.69 7.20
N TRP A 309 23.98 -4.76 8.32
CA TRP A 309 22.60 -4.27 8.42
C TRP A 309 22.49 -2.78 8.05
N ASP A 310 23.44 -1.99 8.54
CA ASP A 310 23.51 -0.56 8.29
C ASP A 310 23.67 -0.23 6.80
N ASP A 311 24.58 -0.94 6.09
CA ASP A 311 24.75 -0.77 4.64
C ASP A 311 23.51 -1.27 3.88
N TYR A 312 22.85 -2.34 4.35
CA TYR A 312 21.62 -2.86 3.76
C TYR A 312 20.47 -1.84 3.85
N VAL A 313 20.27 -1.24 5.02
CA VAL A 313 19.27 -0.18 5.24
C VAL A 313 19.57 1.04 4.38
N ALA A 314 20.83 1.47 4.31
CA ALA A 314 21.24 2.60 3.48
C ALA A 314 21.01 2.35 1.97
N ALA A 315 21.31 1.14 1.48
CA ALA A 315 21.03 0.75 0.10
C ALA A 315 19.52 0.72 -0.22
N LEU A 316 18.68 0.24 0.73
CA LEU A 316 17.23 0.28 0.59
C LEU A 316 16.67 1.71 0.55
N ARG A 317 17.18 2.61 1.41
CA ARG A 317 16.79 4.03 1.40
C ARG A 317 17.19 4.73 0.11
N ALA A 318 18.40 4.46 -0.39
CA ALA A 318 18.85 4.96 -1.69
C ALA A 318 17.92 4.50 -2.82
N TRP A 319 17.56 3.21 -2.85
CA TRP A 319 16.59 2.66 -3.80
C TRP A 319 15.21 3.31 -3.70
N ASP A 320 14.68 3.43 -2.49
CA ASP A 320 13.37 4.04 -2.21
C ASP A 320 13.30 5.48 -2.72
N ARG A 321 14.36 6.27 -2.48
CA ARG A 321 14.48 7.66 -2.92
C ARG A 321 14.48 7.80 -4.43
N VAL A 322 15.23 6.96 -5.15
CA VAL A 322 15.28 6.96 -6.61
C VAL A 322 13.93 6.52 -7.20
N MET A 323 13.28 5.52 -6.61
CA MET A 323 11.93 5.10 -7.01
C MET A 323 10.89 6.20 -6.81
N GLN A 324 10.94 6.90 -5.67
CA GLN A 324 10.01 7.98 -5.36
C GLN A 324 10.10 9.10 -6.39
N TRP A 325 11.33 9.55 -6.67
CA TRP A 325 11.60 10.66 -7.59
C TRP A 325 11.47 10.30 -9.06
N ASN A 326 11.40 9.02 -9.43
CA ASN A 326 11.11 8.61 -10.80
C ASN A 326 9.62 8.51 -11.14
N PHE A 327 8.73 8.59 -10.15
CA PHE A 327 7.27 8.60 -10.34
C PHE A 327 6.71 7.41 -11.15
N TYR A 328 7.37 6.25 -11.10
CA TYR A 328 6.84 5.02 -11.72
C TYR A 328 5.49 4.61 -11.14
N TYR A 329 5.20 5.07 -9.91
CA TYR A 329 3.96 4.85 -9.19
C TYR A 329 3.33 6.18 -8.77
N ALA A 330 2.04 6.35 -9.10
CA ALA A 330 1.17 7.43 -8.68
C ALA A 330 0.16 6.93 -7.64
N VAL A 331 -0.39 7.84 -6.82
CA VAL A 331 -1.23 7.53 -5.65
C VAL A 331 -0.51 6.69 -4.59
N ARG A 332 -0.34 7.24 -3.38
CA ARG A 332 0.49 6.61 -2.35
C ARG A 332 -0.18 6.71 -0.99
N PHE A 333 -0.70 5.58 -0.50
CA PHE A 333 -1.08 5.40 0.89
C PHE A 333 -0.67 4.01 1.38
N SER A 334 -0.72 3.80 2.68
CA SER A 334 -0.24 2.58 3.34
C SER A 334 -1.15 2.18 4.51
N LYS A 335 -1.04 0.92 4.92
CA LYS A 335 -1.57 0.39 6.17
C LYS A 335 -0.44 0.29 7.20
N THR A 336 -0.31 1.29 8.06
CA THR A 336 0.67 1.27 9.18
C THR A 336 0.09 0.71 10.48
N ARG A 337 -1.21 0.45 10.47
CA ARG A 337 -1.97 -0.09 11.60
C ARG A 337 -3.02 -1.05 11.09
N ILE A 338 -3.45 -1.94 11.97
CA ILE A 338 -4.52 -2.90 11.73
C ILE A 338 -5.67 -2.62 12.68
N GLY A 339 -6.87 -2.51 12.13
CA GLY A 339 -8.09 -2.42 12.92
C GLY A 339 -8.51 -3.81 13.36
N ILE A 340 -8.48 -4.08 14.66
CA ILE A 340 -9.02 -5.31 15.24
C ILE A 340 -10.27 -4.97 16.06
N VAL A 341 -11.32 -5.76 15.89
CA VAL A 341 -12.55 -5.69 16.66
C VAL A 341 -12.80 -7.03 17.33
N TYR A 342 -13.16 -7.02 18.61
CA TYR A 342 -13.28 -8.25 19.38
C TYR A 342 -14.14 -8.07 20.64
N TRP A 343 -14.72 -9.17 21.09
CA TRP A 343 -15.40 -9.24 22.39
C TRP A 343 -14.40 -9.36 23.54
N GLU A 344 -14.65 -8.65 24.65
CA GLU A 344 -13.76 -8.56 25.81
C GLU A 344 -13.80 -9.86 26.65
N ARG A 345 -13.18 -10.93 26.13
CA ARG A 345 -12.95 -12.22 26.81
C ARG A 345 -11.50 -12.69 26.74
N TYR A 346 -10.64 -11.87 26.15
CA TYR A 346 -9.25 -12.20 25.87
C TYR A 346 -8.30 -11.21 26.54
N SER A 347 -7.14 -11.71 26.92
CA SER A 347 -6.00 -10.91 27.37
C SER A 347 -4.78 -11.20 26.50
N TRP A 348 -3.83 -10.28 26.50
CA TRP A 348 -2.65 -10.30 25.65
C TRP A 348 -1.47 -9.65 26.37
N PRO A 349 -0.22 -9.95 25.97
CA PRO A 349 0.94 -9.36 26.65
C PRO A 349 0.96 -7.84 26.44
N GLU A 350 1.30 -7.09 27.49
CA GLU A 350 1.67 -5.68 27.34
C GLU A 350 2.98 -5.61 26.57
N LEU A 351 3.01 -4.79 25.51
CA LEU A 351 4.16 -4.70 24.61
C LEU A 351 4.73 -3.29 24.63
N GLU A 352 6.02 -3.19 24.94
CA GLU A 352 6.76 -1.92 24.89
C GLU A 352 7.00 -1.45 23.45
N THR A 353 6.98 -2.37 22.48
CA THR A 353 7.19 -2.07 21.06
C THR A 353 6.08 -2.64 20.18
N PRO A 354 5.66 -1.92 19.12
CA PRO A 354 4.66 -2.44 18.18
C PRO A 354 5.10 -3.75 17.55
N LEU A 355 4.14 -4.64 17.33
CA LEU A 355 4.41 -5.94 16.73
C LEU A 355 4.70 -5.84 15.24
N ASN A 356 5.49 -6.80 14.78
CA ASN A 356 5.81 -6.99 13.37
C ASN A 356 4.71 -7.72 12.58
N ARG A 357 3.66 -8.20 13.28
CA ARG A 357 2.57 -9.01 12.72
C ARG A 357 1.34 -8.97 13.64
N GLN A 358 0.22 -9.41 13.11
CA GLN A 358 -0.97 -9.72 13.90
C GLN A 358 -0.65 -10.88 14.87
N ALA A 359 -0.89 -10.69 16.17
CA ALA A 359 -0.57 -11.72 17.17
C ALA A 359 -1.78 -12.27 17.93
N HIS A 360 -3.02 -11.82 17.64
CA HIS A 360 -4.21 -12.26 18.38
C HIS A 360 -4.39 -13.79 18.42
N ARG A 361 -4.04 -14.49 17.34
CA ARG A 361 -4.10 -15.97 17.27
C ARG A 361 -2.95 -16.67 17.98
N ASP A 362 -1.84 -15.94 18.14
CA ASP A 362 -0.58 -16.50 18.59
C ASP A 362 -0.40 -16.25 20.08
N THR A 363 -0.63 -15.05 20.60
CA THR A 363 -0.20 -14.64 21.94
C THR A 363 -1.35 -14.28 22.87
N TRP A 364 -2.58 -14.19 22.40
CA TRP A 364 -3.72 -13.93 23.28
C TRP A 364 -4.10 -15.20 24.04
N TRP A 365 -4.79 -15.04 25.17
CA TRP A 365 -5.33 -16.14 25.96
C TRP A 365 -6.73 -15.80 26.48
N TRP A 366 -7.49 -16.83 26.84
CA TRP A 366 -8.79 -16.68 27.50
C TRP A 366 -8.63 -16.07 28.90
N ASP A 367 -9.37 -15.01 29.17
CA ASP A 367 -9.38 -14.34 30.47
C ASP A 367 -10.72 -14.56 31.16
N GLU A 368 -10.72 -15.38 32.20
CA GLU A 368 -11.93 -15.79 32.93
C GLU A 368 -12.68 -14.61 33.55
N GLU A 369 -11.97 -13.59 34.03
CA GLU A 369 -12.61 -12.43 34.66
C GLU A 369 -13.30 -11.57 33.61
N LYS A 370 -12.64 -11.35 32.47
CA LYS A 370 -13.23 -10.60 31.35
C LYS A 370 -14.43 -11.34 30.75
N ALA A 371 -14.28 -12.64 30.51
CA ALA A 371 -15.36 -13.48 29.99
C ALA A 371 -16.58 -13.49 30.92
N LYS A 372 -16.37 -13.56 32.24
CA LYS A 372 -17.45 -13.49 33.22
C LYS A 372 -18.18 -12.15 33.17
N LYS A 373 -17.45 -11.02 33.10
CA LYS A 373 -18.05 -9.67 32.98
C LYS A 373 -18.91 -9.55 31.72
N LEU A 374 -18.44 -10.10 30.60
CA LEU A 374 -19.20 -10.15 29.36
C LEU A 374 -20.48 -10.97 29.51
N ALA A 375 -20.39 -12.17 30.12
CA ALA A 375 -21.57 -13.01 30.35
C ALA A 375 -22.60 -12.34 31.27
N GLU A 376 -22.16 -11.64 32.33
CA GLU A 376 -23.03 -10.84 33.20
C GLU A 376 -23.72 -9.70 32.43
N PHE A 377 -23.00 -9.00 31.56
CA PHE A 377 -23.59 -7.97 30.69
C PHE A 377 -24.67 -8.57 29.77
N GLN A 378 -24.39 -9.68 29.09
CA GLN A 378 -25.33 -10.32 28.18
C GLN A 378 -26.59 -10.83 28.91
N ALA A 379 -26.44 -11.37 30.11
CA ALA A 379 -27.56 -11.82 30.92
C ALA A 379 -28.50 -10.67 31.36
N ASN A 380 -27.99 -9.46 31.51
CA ASN A 380 -28.76 -8.28 31.90
C ASN A 380 -29.48 -7.58 30.72
N GLN A 381 -29.22 -8.01 29.48
CA GLN A 381 -29.86 -7.49 28.27
C GLN A 381 -31.00 -8.39 27.76
N LEU A 382 -31.12 -9.60 28.32
CA LEU A 382 -32.22 -10.56 28.12
C LEU A 382 -33.32 -10.32 29.16
#